data_AF-A0A7W0ZGS2-F1
#
_entry.id   AF-A0A7W0ZGS2-F1
#
_cell.length_a   1.000
_cell.length_b   1.000
_cell.length_c   1.000
_cell.angle_alpha   90.00
_cell.angle_beta   90.00
_cell.angle_gamma   90.00
#
_symmetry.space_group_name_H-M   'P 1'
#
loop_
_entity.id
_entity.type
_entity.pdbx_description
1 polymer ?
#
loop_
_entity_poly.entity_id
_entity_poly.type
_entity_poly.pdbx_seq_one_letter_code
_entity_poly.pdbx_strand_id
1 'polypeptide(L)' 'MASNPPFSPAREIDGWVFLAGQGGFRDDGTLAGETIEGQTEQALHNVAQLLAEHDCSLADVVSCLVHLSDLGDLE' A
#
# COMPACT_ATOMS: atom_id res chain seq x y z
N MET A 1 -8.44 -12.73 -2.31
CA MET A 1 -8.77 -12.02 -1.06
C MET A 1 -10.28 -12.05 -0.85
N ALA A 2 -10.77 -11.96 0.40
CA ALA A 2 -12.20 -11.82 0.64
C ALA A 2 -12.72 -10.57 -0.09
N SER A 3 -13.89 -10.67 -0.74
CA SER A 3 -14.46 -9.60 -1.58
C SER A 3 -14.84 -8.33 -0.81
N ASN A 4 -14.73 -8.34 0.52
CA ASN A 4 -14.89 -7.17 1.37
C ASN A 4 -14.19 -7.41 2.72
N PRO A 5 -12.94 -6.98 2.91
CA PRO A 5 -12.26 -7.13 4.19
C PRO A 5 -12.96 -6.32 5.30
N PRO A 6 -12.87 -6.72 6.58
CA PRO A 6 -13.48 -6.00 7.70
C PRO A 6 -12.69 -4.75 8.10
N PHE A 7 -12.14 -4.02 7.13
CA PHE A 7 -11.42 -2.75 7.32
C PHE A 7 -11.57 -1.88 6.07
N SER A 8 -11.46 -0.56 6.24
CA SER A 8 -11.42 0.39 5.13
C SER A 8 -10.00 0.47 4.53
N PRO A 9 -9.83 0.54 3.20
CA PRO A 9 -8.52 0.71 2.58
C PRO A 9 -7.80 2.00 3.01
N ALA A 10 -8.55 3.08 3.22
CA ALA A 10 -8.07 4.32 3.79
C ALA A 10 -9.16 4.96 4.67
N ARG A 11 -8.74 5.79 5.62
CA ARG A 11 -9.64 6.59 6.45
C ARG A 11 -9.06 7.97 6.72
N GLU A 12 -9.86 8.98 6.45
CA GLU A 12 -9.55 10.37 6.79
C GLU A 12 -10.21 10.79 8.10
N ILE A 13 -9.44 11.48 8.95
CA ILE A 13 -9.92 12.10 10.19
C ILE A 13 -9.05 13.31 10.54
N ASP A 14 -9.67 14.46 10.81
CA ASP A 14 -8.99 15.69 11.23
C ASP A 14 -7.82 16.12 10.32
N GLY A 15 -7.96 15.93 9.00
CA GLY A 15 -6.92 16.25 8.00
C GLY A 15 -5.78 15.24 7.90
N TRP A 16 -5.85 14.12 8.63
CA TRP A 16 -4.93 13.00 8.52
C TRP A 16 -5.54 11.87 7.71
N VAL A 17 -4.73 11.24 6.86
CA VAL A 17 -5.12 10.08 6.07
C VAL A 17 -4.35 8.85 6.55
N PHE A 18 -5.08 7.84 7.03
CA PHE A 18 -4.53 6.57 7.48
C PHE A 18 -4.86 5.48 6.46
N LEU A 19 -3.83 4.88 5.86
CA LEU A 19 -3.98 3.77 4.93
C LEU A 19 -3.89 2.43 5.66
N ALA A 20 -4.69 1.45 5.23
CA ALA A 20 -4.44 0.05 5.52
C ALA A 20 -3.18 -0.43 4.78
N GLY A 21 -2.54 -1.49 5.29
CA GLY A 21 -1.32 -2.03 4.71
C GLY A 21 -1.50 -2.42 3.23
N GLN A 22 -0.61 -1.92 2.39
CA GLN A 22 -0.57 -2.23 0.96
C GLN A 22 0.58 -3.20 0.68
N GLY A 23 0.32 -4.19 -0.17
CA GLY A 23 1.32 -5.15 -0.66
C GLY A 23 1.36 -5.17 -2.18
N GLY A 24 2.22 -6.02 -2.75
CA GLY A 24 2.43 -6.12 -4.19
C GLY A 24 1.31 -6.80 -4.99
N PHE A 25 0.06 -6.67 -4.54
CA PHE A 25 -1.10 -7.23 -5.22
C PHE A 25 -1.70 -6.23 -6.21
N ARG A 26 -2.15 -6.72 -7.36
CA ARG A 26 -2.94 -5.98 -8.34
C ARG A 26 -4.43 -6.02 -7.97
N ASP A 27 -5.25 -5.22 -8.65
CA ASP A 27 -6.70 -5.17 -8.46
C ASP A 27 -7.41 -6.52 -8.66
N ASP A 28 -6.86 -7.37 -9.54
CA ASP A 28 -7.36 -8.73 -9.78
C ASP A 28 -6.93 -9.75 -8.70
N GLY A 29 -6.17 -9.30 -7.69
CA GLY A 29 -5.67 -10.10 -6.59
C GLY A 29 -4.41 -10.91 -6.89
N THR A 30 -3.81 -10.77 -8.08
CA THR A 30 -2.54 -11.41 -8.43
C THR A 30 -1.34 -10.62 -7.90
N LEU A 31 -0.20 -11.29 -7.68
CA LEU A 31 1.05 -10.63 -7.32
C LEU A 31 1.70 -9.98 -8.54
N ALA A 32 2.32 -8.82 -8.34
CA ALA A 32 3.08 -8.10 -9.34
C ALA A 32 4.48 -8.71 -9.54
N GLY A 33 4.51 -9.93 -10.09
CA GLY A 33 5.74 -10.67 -10.36
C GLY A 33 6.29 -11.42 -9.14
N GLU A 34 7.46 -12.03 -9.34
CA GLU A 34 8.10 -12.92 -8.35
C GLU A 34 9.20 -12.24 -7.55
N THR A 35 9.63 -11.03 -7.93
CA THR A 35 10.71 -10.31 -7.26
C THR A 35 10.18 -9.31 -6.25
N ILE A 36 10.99 -9.00 -5.23
CA ILE A 36 10.64 -8.01 -4.22
C ILE A 36 10.46 -6.63 -4.83
N GLU A 37 11.26 -6.26 -5.83
CA GLU A 37 11.21 -4.93 -6.46
C GLU A 37 9.88 -4.72 -7.17
N GLY A 38 9.43 -5.71 -7.96
CA GLY A 38 8.14 -5.64 -8.65
C GLY A 38 6.96 -5.57 -7.69
N GLN A 39 7.03 -6.33 -6.58
CA GLN A 39 6.01 -6.28 -5.54
C GLN A 39 6.03 -4.97 -4.75
N THR A 40 7.22 -4.41 -4.49
CA THR A 40 7.41 -3.11 -3.82
C THR A 40 6.89 -1.97 -4.69
N GLU A 41 7.20 -1.97 -5.99
CA GLU A 41 6.68 -0.98 -6.93
C GLU A 41 5.15 -1.00 -6.97
N GLN A 42 4.55 -2.19 -7.02
CA GLN A 42 3.09 -2.31 -6.97
C GLN A 42 2.51 -1.86 -5.63
N ALA A 43 3.15 -2.18 -4.50
CA ALA A 43 2.70 -1.71 -3.19
C ALA A 43 2.70 -0.17 -3.10
N LEU A 44 3.77 0.49 -3.59
CA LEU A 44 3.85 1.95 -3.67
C LEU A 44 2.84 2.55 -4.65
N HIS A 45 2.56 1.87 -5.76
CA HIS A 45 1.50 2.26 -6.69
C HIS A 45 0.13 2.28 -6.01
N ASN A 46 -0.21 1.21 -5.27
CA ASN A 46 -1.47 1.10 -4.54
C ASN A 46 -1.59 2.19 -3.46
N VAL A 47 -0.49 2.49 -2.74
CA VAL A 47 -0.43 3.60 -1.79
C VAL A 47 -0.70 4.94 -2.48
N ALA A 48 -0.05 5.20 -3.62
CA ALA A 48 -0.24 6.44 -4.36
C ALA A 48 -1.69 6.61 -4.86
N GLN A 49 -2.34 5.53 -5.31
CA GLN A 49 -3.75 5.56 -5.71
C GLN A 49 -4.66 5.91 -4.53
N LEU A 50 -4.50 5.26 -3.38
CA LEU A 50 -5.31 5.54 -2.19
C LEU A 50 -5.07 6.96 -1.65
N LEU A 51 -3.84 7.47 -1.70
CA LEU A 51 -3.57 8.86 -1.31
C LEU A 51 -4.28 9.85 -2.24
N ALA A 52 -4.30 9.58 -3.56
CA ALA A 52 -4.96 10.45 -4.54
C ALA A 52 -6.49 10.50 -4.36
N GLU A 53 -7.12 9.44 -3.83
CA GLU A 53 -8.54 9.45 -3.45
C GLU A 53 -8.86 10.44 -2.31
N HIS A 54 -7.84 10.86 -1.57
CA HIS A 54 -7.91 11.81 -0.46
C HIS A 54 -7.15 13.12 -0.74
N ASP A 55 -7.00 13.49 -2.01
CA ASP A 55 -6.30 14.71 -2.46
C ASP A 55 -4.84 14.81 -1.94
N CYS A 56 -4.20 13.68 -1.62
CA CYS A 56 -2.82 13.57 -1.14
C CYS A 56 -1.90 12.92 -2.18
N SER A 57 -0.59 13.01 -1.93
CA SER A 57 0.46 12.40 -2.72
C SER A 57 1.52 11.72 -1.84
N LEU A 58 2.45 10.99 -2.47
CA LEU A 58 3.60 10.42 -1.75
C LEU A 58 4.46 11.47 -1.04
N ALA A 59 4.44 12.74 -1.49
CA ALA A 59 5.17 13.82 -0.84
C ALA A 59 4.55 14.26 0.49
N ASP A 60 3.28 13.89 0.74
CA ASP A 60 2.54 14.22 1.97
C ASP A 60 2.71 13.14 3.05
N VAL A 61 3.38 12.02 2.73
CA VAL A 61 3.61 10.91 3.66
C VAL A 61 4.65 11.31 4.70
N VAL A 62 4.24 11.32 5.96
CA VAL A 62 5.11 11.66 7.10
C VAL A 62 5.65 10.44 7.87
N SER A 63 5.07 9.26 7.65
CA SER A 63 5.46 8.01 8.32
C SER A 63 5.03 6.80 7.50
N CYS A 64 5.86 5.76 7.46
CA CYS A 64 5.52 4.46 6.90
C CYS A 64 5.97 3.33 7.84
N LEU A 65 5.20 2.24 7.88
CA LEU A 65 5.57 0.99 8.55
C LEU A 65 5.71 -0.08 7.48
N VAL A 66 6.94 -0.58 7.31
CA VAL A 66 7.27 -1.57 6.29
C VAL A 66 7.46 -2.93 6.95
N HIS A 67 6.75 -3.93 6.44
CA HIS A 67 6.92 -5.34 6.80
C HIS A 67 7.40 -6.11 5.57
N LEU A 68 8.53 -6.80 5.71
CA LEU A 68 9.05 -7.72 4.70
C LEU A 68 8.85 -9.15 5.18
N SER A 69 8.59 -10.07 4.25
CA SER A 69 8.50 -11.51 4.55
C SER A 69 9.86 -12.12 4.87
N ASP A 70 10.92 -11.59 4.25
CA ASP A 70 12.31 -11.90 4.53
C ASP A 70 13.06 -10.58 4.75
N LEU A 71 13.86 -10.49 5.80
CA LEU A 71 14.69 -9.30 6.06
C LEU A 71 15.86 -9.20 5.07
N GLY A 72 16.24 -10.30 4.41
CA GLY A 72 17.24 -10.30 3.34
C GLY A 72 16.81 -9.49 2.11
N ASP A 73 15.53 -9.20 1.96
CA ASP A 73 14.99 -8.40 0.85
C ASP A 73 15.17 -6.88 1.03
N LEU A 74 15.75 -6.43 2.15
CA LEU A 74 15.96 -5.02 2.44
C LEU A 74 17.14 -4.40 1.68
N GLU A 75 18.12 -5.22 1.28
CA GLU A 75 19.41 -4.78 0.70
C GLU A 75 19.43 -4.81 -0.83
#